data_AF-A0A839TIY7-F1
#
_entry.id   AF-A0A839TIY7-F1
#
_cell.length_a   1.000
_cell.length_b   1.000
_cell.length_c   1.000
_cell.angle_alpha   90.00
_cell.angle_beta   90.00
_cell.angle_gamma   90.00
#
_symmetry.space_group_name_H-M   'P 1'
#
loop_
_entity.id
_entity.type
_entity.pdbx_description
1 polymer ?
#
loop_
_entity_poly.entity_id
_entity_poly.type
_entity_poly.pdbx_seq_one_letter_code
_entity_poly.pdbx_strand_id
1 'polypeptide(L)'
;MPGYFNGTSDHVSEEELRDLGNRHLLDLKQLMDDHAELEEAVEASTYLGTVSEVFIVSGGEIDKIRQEYDPVVHESLFELVSEHTDDQEPVQMLSEAYYSIACDYWISYYLQWPRYGLEGDPLAPYFELYKLGYSAIFANGKLYIGKP
;
A
#
# COMPACT_ATOMS: atom_id res chain seq x y z
N MET A 1 8.96 -1.00 11.50
CA MET A 1 9.30 -2.31 12.11
C MET A 1 8.45 -3.33 11.38
N PRO A 2 8.98 -4.44 10.83
CA PRO A 2 8.11 -5.40 10.16
C PRO A 2 7.06 -5.93 11.13
N GLY A 3 5.81 -6.06 10.66
CA GLY A 3 4.71 -6.57 11.45
C GLY A 3 4.98 -7.97 12.01
N TYR A 4 4.49 -8.23 13.22
CA TYR A 4 4.69 -9.51 13.91
C TYR A 4 3.89 -10.68 13.30
N PHE A 5 2.87 -10.35 12.50
CA PHE A 5 2.00 -11.30 11.83
C PHE A 5 2.08 -11.04 10.33
N ASN A 6 2.76 -11.88 9.56
CA ASN A 6 2.71 -11.90 8.11
C ASN A 6 2.83 -13.35 7.62
N GLY A 7 2.61 -13.57 6.33
CA GLY A 7 2.78 -14.90 5.75
C GLY A 7 4.22 -15.39 5.77
N THR A 8 4.39 -16.71 5.75
CA THR A 8 5.70 -17.36 5.55
C THR A 8 5.71 -18.19 4.27
N SER A 9 5.06 -17.72 3.21
CA SER A 9 4.96 -18.50 1.97
C SER A 9 6.33 -18.58 1.29
N ASP A 10 6.83 -19.79 1.08
CA ASP A 10 8.17 -20.02 0.50
C ASP A 10 8.13 -20.39 -0.99
N HIS A 11 6.94 -20.42 -1.61
CA HIS A 11 6.73 -20.91 -2.98
C HIS A 11 5.86 -19.97 -3.84
N VAL A 12 6.06 -18.66 -3.72
CA VAL A 12 5.41 -17.67 -4.61
C VAL A 12 6.31 -17.41 -5.81
N SER A 13 5.75 -17.44 -7.01
CA SER A 13 6.50 -17.16 -8.24
C SER A 13 6.76 -15.65 -8.41
N GLU A 14 7.85 -15.28 -9.08
CA GLU A 14 8.09 -13.86 -9.42
C GLU A 14 6.99 -13.28 -10.31
N GLU A 15 6.40 -14.09 -11.19
CA GLU A 15 5.28 -13.70 -12.05
C GLU A 15 4.07 -13.27 -11.20
N GLU A 16 3.70 -14.10 -10.22
CA GLU A 16 2.59 -13.79 -9.30
C GLU A 16 2.85 -12.52 -8.49
N LEU A 17 4.08 -12.32 -8.01
CA LEU A 17 4.45 -11.09 -7.28
C LEU A 17 4.39 -9.86 -8.19
N ARG A 18 4.83 -9.96 -9.45
CA ARG A 18 4.75 -8.88 -10.42
C ARG A 18 3.30 -8.57 -10.78
N ASP A 19 2.45 -9.58 -10.94
CA ASP A 19 1.02 -9.39 -11.22
C ASP A 19 0.30 -8.70 -10.06
N LEU A 20 0.63 -9.05 -8.82
CA LEU A 20 0.13 -8.33 -7.64
C LEU A 20 0.62 -6.90 -7.61
N GLY A 21 1.92 -6.66 -7.84
CA GLY A 21 2.49 -5.31 -7.88
C GLY A 21 1.89 -4.43 -8.98
N ASN A 22 1.70 -4.98 -10.19
CA ASN A 22 1.12 -4.24 -11.31
C ASN A 22 -0.34 -3.89 -11.06
N ARG A 23 -1.13 -4.83 -10.52
CA ARG A 23 -2.51 -4.51 -10.10
C ARG A 23 -2.53 -3.46 -9.01
N HIS A 24 -1.64 -3.55 -8.04
CA HIS A 24 -1.53 -2.56 -6.98
C HIS A 24 -1.26 -1.14 -7.53
N LEU A 25 -0.32 -1.01 -8.47
CA LEU A 25 -0.03 0.26 -9.14
C LEU A 25 -1.24 0.79 -9.90
N LEU A 26 -1.93 -0.08 -10.65
CA LEU A 26 -3.10 0.29 -11.43
C LEU A 26 -4.24 0.76 -10.53
N ASP A 27 -4.56 0.01 -9.48
CA ASP A 27 -5.70 0.29 -8.61
C ASP A 27 -5.46 1.55 -7.78
N LEU A 28 -4.22 1.75 -7.27
CA LEU A 28 -3.85 3.01 -6.62
C LEU A 28 -3.92 4.18 -7.59
N LYS A 29 -3.42 4.02 -8.82
CA LYS A 29 -3.45 5.10 -9.80
C LYS A 29 -4.89 5.48 -10.14
N GLN A 30 -5.76 4.49 -10.35
CA GLN A 30 -7.17 4.72 -10.62
C GLN A 30 -7.84 5.46 -9.45
N LEU A 31 -7.58 5.03 -8.21
CA LEU A 31 -8.05 5.74 -7.01
C LEU A 31 -7.60 7.20 -7.02
N MET A 32 -6.31 7.48 -7.25
CA MET A 32 -5.81 8.86 -7.26
C MET A 32 -6.37 9.69 -8.42
N ASP A 33 -6.61 9.09 -9.58
CA ASP A 33 -7.23 9.75 -10.74
C ASP A 33 -8.70 10.10 -10.46
N ASP A 34 -9.44 9.22 -9.77
CA ASP A 34 -10.85 9.42 -9.42
C ASP A 34 -11.05 10.53 -8.37
N HIS A 35 -9.98 10.89 -7.65
CA HIS A 35 -9.95 11.89 -6.58
C HIS A 35 -9.07 13.11 -6.90
N ALA A 36 -8.95 13.46 -8.19
CA ALA A 36 -8.11 14.56 -8.67
C ALA A 36 -8.53 15.97 -8.18
N GLU A 37 -9.60 16.10 -7.40
CA GLU A 37 -9.93 17.29 -6.62
C GLU A 37 -8.95 17.58 -5.47
N LEU A 38 -8.23 16.57 -4.99
CA LEU A 38 -7.17 16.70 -3.98
C LEU A 38 -5.81 16.91 -4.66
N GLU A 39 -5.05 17.93 -4.23
CA GLU A 39 -3.73 18.25 -4.81
C GLU A 39 -2.76 17.08 -4.61
N GLU A 40 -2.80 16.46 -3.43
CA GLU A 40 -2.02 15.29 -3.05
C GLU A 40 -2.34 14.08 -3.94
N ALA A 41 -3.62 13.87 -4.30
CA ALA A 41 -4.00 12.79 -5.20
C ALA A 41 -3.46 13.01 -6.62
N VAL A 42 -3.48 14.25 -7.13
CA VAL A 42 -2.88 14.59 -8.43
C VAL A 42 -1.37 14.33 -8.43
N GLU A 43 -0.68 14.68 -7.34
CA GLU A 43 0.76 14.40 -7.19
C GLU A 43 1.05 12.90 -7.20
N ALA A 44 0.32 12.11 -6.40
CA ALA A 44 0.48 10.66 -6.36
C ALA A 44 0.12 10.00 -7.69
N SER A 45 -0.95 10.42 -8.36
CA SER A 45 -1.29 9.90 -9.70
C SER A 45 -0.18 10.18 -10.71
N THR A 46 0.41 11.37 -10.68
CA THR A 46 1.53 11.74 -11.54
C THR A 46 2.75 10.87 -11.25
N TYR A 47 3.11 10.70 -9.97
CA TYR A 47 4.18 9.82 -9.54
C TYR A 47 3.94 8.38 -10.01
N LEU A 48 2.77 7.81 -9.75
CA LEU A 48 2.38 6.46 -10.16
C LEU A 48 2.43 6.27 -11.68
N GLY A 49 2.11 7.32 -12.45
CA GLY A 49 2.27 7.33 -13.92
C GLY A 49 3.72 7.24 -14.40
N THR A 50 4.70 7.54 -13.55
CA THR A 50 6.13 7.36 -13.86
C THR A 50 6.68 5.99 -13.43
N VAL A 51 5.99 5.31 -12.50
CA VAL A 51 6.36 3.98 -12.02
C VAL A 51 6.06 2.96 -13.13
N SER A 52 7.09 2.61 -13.90
CA SER A 52 6.96 1.77 -15.10
C SER A 52 7.27 0.29 -14.86
N GLU A 53 7.81 -0.07 -13.70
CA GLU A 53 8.28 -1.43 -13.44
C GLU A 53 8.21 -1.82 -11.95
N VAL A 54 7.81 -3.07 -11.73
CA VAL A 54 7.84 -3.75 -10.43
C VAL A 54 9.12 -4.59 -10.35
N PHE A 55 9.94 -4.35 -9.34
CA PHE A 55 11.18 -5.07 -9.11
C PHE A 55 11.03 -6.06 -7.96
N ILE A 56 11.29 -7.34 -8.25
CA ILE A 56 11.36 -8.37 -7.20
C ILE A 56 12.80 -8.43 -6.69
N VAL A 57 12.98 -8.28 -5.38
CA VAL A 57 14.30 -8.27 -4.72
C VAL A 57 14.43 -9.39 -3.70
N SER A 58 15.66 -9.78 -3.41
CA SER A 58 15.92 -10.85 -2.44
C SER A 58 15.72 -10.37 -0.99
N GLY A 59 15.53 -11.34 -0.07
CA GLY A 59 15.33 -11.04 1.35
C GLY A 59 16.51 -10.26 1.94
N GLY A 60 16.22 -9.18 2.66
CA GLY A 60 17.21 -8.26 3.26
C GLY A 60 17.70 -7.12 2.35
N GLU A 61 17.44 -7.16 1.03
CA GLU A 61 17.63 -5.98 0.16
C GLU A 61 16.50 -4.98 0.34
N ILE A 62 15.27 -5.47 0.58
CA ILE A 62 14.08 -4.63 0.75
C ILE A 62 14.22 -3.66 1.93
N ASP A 63 14.91 -4.07 3.01
CA ASP A 63 15.15 -3.24 4.18
C ASP A 63 16.11 -2.08 3.91
N LYS A 64 17.04 -2.24 2.97
CA LYS A 64 17.91 -1.15 2.51
C LYS A 64 17.11 -0.17 1.67
N ILE A 65 16.31 -0.69 0.74
CA ILE A 65 15.43 0.10 -0.14
C ILE A 65 14.43 0.93 0.68
N ARG A 66 13.94 0.39 1.82
CA ARG A 66 13.07 1.12 2.75
C ARG A 66 13.66 2.44 3.25
N GLN A 67 14.99 2.59 3.26
CA GLN A 67 15.65 3.83 3.67
C GLN A 67 15.58 4.93 2.59
N GLU A 68 15.30 4.54 1.34
CA GLU A 68 15.17 5.41 0.17
C GLU A 68 13.69 5.61 -0.22
N TYR A 69 12.80 5.43 0.75
CA TYR A 69 11.36 5.44 0.55
C TYR A 69 10.84 6.78 0.00
N ASP A 70 10.02 6.71 -1.05
CA ASP A 70 9.30 7.84 -1.61
C ASP A 70 7.93 7.95 -0.90
N PRO A 71 7.65 9.01 -0.13
CA PRO A 71 6.45 9.07 0.71
C PRO A 71 5.19 9.48 -0.04
N VAL A 72 5.32 10.02 -1.26
CA VAL A 72 4.23 10.67 -2.02
C VAL A 72 2.93 9.86 -2.02
N VAL A 73 2.97 8.60 -2.45
CA VAL A 73 1.76 7.76 -2.56
C VAL A 73 1.12 7.51 -1.19
N HIS A 74 1.93 7.36 -0.13
CA HIS A 74 1.42 7.13 1.22
C HIS A 74 0.85 8.39 1.85
N GLU A 75 1.50 9.53 1.67
CA GLU A 75 1.00 10.81 2.16
C GLU A 75 -0.34 11.14 1.47
N SER A 76 -0.44 10.95 0.15
CA SER A 76 -1.69 11.17 -0.57
C SER A 76 -2.80 10.18 -0.17
N LEU A 77 -2.47 8.90 0.03
CA LEU A 77 -3.45 7.93 0.52
C LEU A 77 -3.91 8.27 1.95
N PHE A 78 -2.99 8.70 2.81
CA PHE A 78 -3.31 9.14 4.17
C PHE A 78 -4.30 10.31 4.13
N GLU A 79 -4.02 11.33 3.32
CA GLU A 79 -4.88 12.51 3.20
C GLU A 79 -6.28 12.13 2.70
N LEU A 80 -6.37 11.32 1.63
CA LEU A 80 -7.65 10.85 1.10
C LEU A 80 -8.44 10.06 2.14
N VAL A 81 -7.79 9.13 2.85
CA VAL A 81 -8.44 8.35 3.92
C VAL A 81 -8.88 9.25 5.07
N SER A 82 -8.10 10.29 5.40
CA SER A 82 -8.43 11.27 6.44
C SER A 82 -9.70 12.06 6.09
N GLU A 83 -9.81 12.57 4.86
CA GLU A 83 -11.02 13.30 4.39
C GLU A 83 -12.29 12.42 4.41
N HIS A 84 -12.11 11.10 4.28
CA HIS A 84 -13.18 10.11 4.32
C HIS A 84 -13.37 9.45 5.69
N THR A 85 -12.70 9.95 6.73
CA THR A 85 -12.80 9.42 8.09
C THR A 85 -13.67 10.33 8.96
N ASP A 86 -14.73 9.76 9.55
CA ASP A 86 -15.45 10.40 10.66
C ASP A 86 -14.85 9.96 12.00
N ASP A 87 -14.17 10.89 12.68
CA ASP A 87 -13.54 10.66 13.99
C ASP A 87 -14.53 10.37 15.12
N GLN A 88 -15.82 10.62 14.93
CA GLN A 88 -16.86 10.30 15.92
C GLN A 88 -17.41 8.89 15.76
N GLU A 89 -17.09 8.19 14.67
CA GLU A 89 -17.54 6.82 14.49
C GLU A 89 -16.86 5.87 15.49
N PRO A 90 -17.62 5.01 16.20
CA PRO A 90 -17.03 4.05 17.11
C PRO A 90 -15.98 3.15 16.45
N VAL A 91 -16.11 2.83 15.16
CA VAL A 91 -15.14 1.97 14.46
C VAL A 91 -13.76 2.62 14.33
N GLN A 92 -13.65 3.95 14.34
CA GLN A 92 -12.37 4.67 14.28
C GLN A 92 -11.44 4.29 15.43
N MET A 93 -11.99 3.92 16.60
CA MET A 93 -11.19 3.47 17.74
C MET A 93 -10.39 2.19 17.45
N LEU A 94 -10.77 1.45 16.40
CA LEU A 94 -10.09 0.23 15.98
C LEU A 94 -8.90 0.50 15.04
N SER A 95 -8.73 1.73 14.53
CA SER A 95 -7.66 2.05 13.57
C SER A 95 -6.28 1.71 14.12
N GLU A 96 -5.98 2.07 15.36
CA GLU A 96 -4.74 1.72 16.05
C GLU A 96 -4.61 0.22 16.33
N ALA A 97 -5.74 -0.45 16.61
CA ALA A 97 -5.77 -1.88 16.85
C ALA A 97 -5.44 -2.66 15.55
N TYR A 98 -5.97 -2.22 14.41
CA TYR A 98 -5.66 -2.79 13.10
C TYR A 98 -4.24 -2.46 12.67
N TYR A 99 -3.76 -1.22 12.88
CA TYR A 99 -2.36 -0.87 12.66
C TYR A 99 -1.43 -1.79 13.46
N SER A 100 -1.76 -2.08 14.72
CA SER A 100 -0.94 -2.90 15.61
C SER A 100 -0.76 -4.36 15.14
N ILE A 101 -1.58 -4.85 14.20
CA ILE A 101 -1.43 -6.19 13.61
C ILE A 101 -0.16 -6.26 12.76
N ALA A 102 0.05 -5.27 11.89
CA ALA A 102 1.10 -5.27 10.89
C ALA A 102 2.16 -4.17 11.10
N CYS A 103 1.95 -3.25 12.03
CA CYS A 103 2.71 -2.00 12.16
C CYS A 103 2.70 -1.23 10.83
N ASP A 104 1.53 -1.23 10.16
CA ASP A 104 1.34 -0.73 8.81
C ASP A 104 -0.09 -0.17 8.66
N TYR A 105 -0.18 1.12 8.35
CA TYR A 105 -1.45 1.80 8.18
C TYR A 105 -2.19 1.36 6.92
N TRP A 106 -1.50 0.90 5.87
CA TRP A 106 -2.18 0.44 4.66
C TRP A 106 -2.98 -0.84 4.92
N ILE A 107 -2.47 -1.72 5.80
CA ILE A 107 -3.24 -2.87 6.29
C ILE A 107 -4.43 -2.41 7.14
N SER A 108 -4.23 -1.38 7.98
CA SER A 108 -5.34 -0.79 8.76
C SER A 108 -6.43 -0.21 7.87
N TYR A 109 -6.06 0.48 6.79
CA TYR A 109 -6.99 1.04 5.81
C TYR A 109 -7.72 -0.04 5.04
N TYR A 110 -7.01 -1.06 4.55
CA TYR A 110 -7.64 -2.19 3.86
C TYR A 110 -8.72 -2.86 4.72
N LEU A 111 -8.43 -3.15 5.99
CA LEU A 111 -9.39 -3.80 6.90
C LEU A 111 -10.61 -2.94 7.21
N GLN A 112 -10.50 -1.63 7.02
CA GLN A 112 -11.55 -0.65 7.25
C GLN A 112 -12.16 -0.12 5.95
N TRP A 113 -11.68 -0.54 4.78
CA TRP A 113 -11.94 0.12 3.50
C TRP A 113 -13.43 0.39 3.21
N PRO A 114 -14.35 -0.56 3.45
CA PRO A 114 -15.78 -0.35 3.19
C PRO A 114 -16.41 0.82 3.94
N ARG A 115 -15.79 1.33 5.00
CA ARG A 115 -16.32 2.43 5.80
C ARG A 115 -16.04 3.81 5.20
N TYR A 116 -14.99 3.95 4.40
CA TYR A 116 -14.59 5.24 3.83
C TYR A 116 -15.56 5.73 2.74
N GLY A 117 -16.48 4.88 2.27
CA GLY A 117 -17.39 5.21 1.18
C GLY A 117 -16.66 5.43 -0.16
N LEU A 118 -15.43 4.95 -0.27
CA LEU A 118 -14.62 4.96 -1.49
C LEU A 118 -14.95 3.71 -2.31
N GLU A 119 -14.92 3.85 -3.64
CA GLU A 119 -15.22 2.76 -4.57
C GLU A 119 -14.05 1.77 -4.68
N GLY A 120 -14.38 0.51 -5.01
CA GLY A 120 -13.38 -0.53 -5.25
C GLY A 120 -12.64 -1.02 -4.00
N ASP A 121 -11.49 -1.65 -4.21
CA ASP A 121 -10.60 -2.16 -3.16
C ASP A 121 -9.12 -2.06 -3.62
N PRO A 122 -8.55 -0.84 -3.67
CA PRO A 122 -7.25 -0.60 -4.27
C PRO A 122 -6.07 -1.15 -3.45
N LEU A 123 -6.35 -1.56 -2.20
CA LEU A 123 -5.36 -2.16 -1.31
C LEU A 123 -5.45 -3.69 -1.28
N ALA A 124 -6.40 -4.32 -1.98
CA ALA A 124 -6.47 -5.79 -2.06
C ALA A 124 -5.18 -6.43 -2.57
N PRO A 125 -4.53 -5.95 -3.65
CA PRO A 125 -3.26 -6.53 -4.09
C PRO A 125 -2.13 -6.37 -3.05
N TYR A 126 -2.09 -5.24 -2.35
CA TYR A 126 -1.15 -4.99 -1.25
C TYR A 126 -1.38 -5.96 -0.08
N PHE A 127 -2.64 -6.16 0.31
CA PHE A 127 -3.00 -7.09 1.37
C PHE A 127 -2.64 -8.54 1.02
N GLU A 128 -2.79 -8.96 -0.23
CA GLU A 128 -2.34 -10.27 -0.69
C GLU A 128 -0.81 -10.43 -0.61
N LEU A 129 -0.03 -9.41 -0.99
CA LEU A 129 1.43 -9.43 -0.79
C LEU A 129 1.79 -9.59 0.70
N TYR A 130 1.12 -8.85 1.57
CA TYR A 130 1.29 -8.97 3.03
C TYR A 130 0.96 -10.39 3.53
N LYS A 131 -0.15 -10.99 3.08
CA LYS A 131 -0.54 -12.38 3.40
C LYS A 131 0.49 -13.40 2.95
N LEU A 132 1.25 -13.10 1.89
CA LEU A 132 2.34 -13.96 1.39
C LEU A 132 3.66 -13.73 2.13
N GLY A 133 3.77 -12.67 2.95
CA GLY A 133 4.97 -12.31 3.69
C GLY A 133 5.88 -11.30 2.99
N TYR A 134 5.37 -10.61 1.97
CA TYR A 134 6.14 -9.65 1.18
C TYR A 134 5.80 -8.22 1.58
N SER A 135 6.81 -7.36 1.52
CA SER A 135 6.65 -5.90 1.57
C SER A 135 6.63 -5.35 0.15
N ALA A 136 5.88 -4.27 -0.06
CA ALA A 136 5.94 -3.45 -1.27
C ALA A 136 6.39 -2.03 -0.88
N ILE A 137 7.42 -1.51 -1.55
CA ILE A 137 8.04 -0.22 -1.20
C ILE A 137 8.21 0.61 -2.46
N PHE A 138 7.66 1.83 -2.43
CA PHE A 138 7.95 2.87 -3.40
C PHE A 138 9.28 3.54 -3.07
N ALA A 139 10.22 3.54 -4.01
CA ALA A 139 11.51 4.19 -3.85
C ALA A 139 12.12 4.52 -5.23
N ASN A 140 12.73 5.69 -5.38
CA ASN A 140 13.36 6.12 -6.63
C ASN A 140 12.46 5.96 -7.88
N GLY A 141 11.16 6.23 -7.76
CA GLY A 141 10.19 6.11 -8.86
C GLY A 141 9.91 4.67 -9.31
N LYS A 142 10.09 3.69 -8.42
CA LYS A 142 9.88 2.26 -8.68
C LYS A 142 9.11 1.59 -7.55
N LEU A 143 8.43 0.49 -7.84
CA LEU A 143 7.86 -0.40 -6.83
C LEU A 143 8.76 -1.61 -6.63
N TYR A 144 9.27 -1.78 -5.42
CA TYR A 144 10.07 -2.96 -5.03
C TYR A 144 9.23 -3.90 -4.17
N ILE A 145 9.32 -5.20 -4.47
CA ILE A 145 8.65 -6.25 -3.70
C ILE A 145 9.70 -7.24 -3.20
N GLY A 146 9.69 -7.53 -1.90
CA GLY A 146 10.65 -8.45 -1.29
C GLY A 146 10.23 -8.86 0.11
N LYS A 147 10.82 -9.95 0.61
CA LYS A 147 10.63 -10.36 2.01
C LYS A 147 11.43 -9.44 2.94
N PRO A 148 10.81 -8.86 3.99
CA PRO A 148 11.50 -8.06 5.00
C PRO A 148 12.58 -8.88 5.73
#